data_AF-A0A0Q5GF27-F1
#
_entry.id   AF-A0A0Q5GF27-F1
#
_cell.length_a   1.000
_cell.length_b   1.000
_cell.length_c   1.000
_cell.angle_alpha   90.00
_cell.angle_beta   90.00
_cell.angle_gamma   90.00
#
_symmetry.space_group_name_H-M   'P 1'
#
loop_
_entity.id
_entity.type
_entity.pdbx_description
1 polymer ?
#
loop_
_entity_poly.entity_id
_entity_poly.type
_entity_poly.pdbx_seq_one_letter_code
_entity_poly.pdbx_strand_id
1 'polypeptide(L)'
;MAARETIGDYKKGDRLNTDSIGESLPPEAAELRGILRSSEVEGANKTRRDFSQRAGSYKDQSRVLAAVIVGGSGIAALASGLLLYGQERTDAAVAGGLLDFATKYQLGIIVVQIVALLAATAATTIVSGRDYGKLWTEARRKAELGRTEIMNGIFAKVQERPGTGPNSLLAQFLQLFVRYQLDLQIDYYVTEAKGAERSSTFWLYLSAAFSGLAAVIGMIGGLSIPGALVLAAFLGVATPIVLSALQSWVTATQPEAKAASYRSAEEELRRLRRSLDTVRAAAAAGDTTKVKLFVDSTQAIMAAENGEFVGLGKLELQTDE
;
A
#
# COMPACT_ATOMS: atom_id res chain seq x y z
N MET A 1 15.92 -0.86 -37.05
CA MET A 1 15.56 -1.19 -35.66
C MET A 1 14.48 -0.23 -35.23
N ALA A 2 13.36 -0.71 -34.69
CA ALA A 2 12.31 0.15 -34.14
C ALA A 2 12.60 0.45 -32.67
N ALA A 3 12.15 1.60 -32.15
CA ALA A 3 12.33 1.98 -30.74
C ALA A 3 11.85 0.90 -29.75
N ARG A 4 10.82 0.12 -30.12
CA ARG A 4 10.32 -1.01 -29.32
C ARG A 4 11.36 -2.12 -29.17
N GLU A 5 12.16 -2.39 -30.20
CA GLU A 5 13.24 -3.36 -30.16
C GLU A 5 14.41 -2.84 -29.31
N THR A 6 14.66 -1.53 -29.36
CA THR A 6 15.73 -0.85 -28.61
C THR A 6 15.43 -0.78 -27.11
N ILE A 7 14.21 -0.40 -26.72
CA ILE A 7 13.82 -0.25 -25.31
C ILE A 7 13.31 -1.58 -24.73
N GLY A 8 12.74 -2.46 -25.55
CA GLY A 8 12.12 -3.71 -25.14
C GLY A 8 10.70 -3.55 -24.62
N ASP A 9 10.03 -4.69 -24.44
CA ASP A 9 8.69 -4.77 -23.86
C ASP A 9 8.75 -4.83 -22.32
N TYR A 10 7.62 -4.49 -21.68
CA TYR A 10 7.43 -4.64 -20.24
C TYR A 10 7.70 -6.08 -19.77
N LYS A 11 8.42 -6.19 -18.66
CA LYS A 11 8.70 -7.45 -17.97
C LYS A 11 8.20 -7.35 -16.53
N LYS A 12 7.62 -8.46 -16.04
CA LYS A 12 7.21 -8.56 -14.64
C LYS A 12 8.41 -8.30 -13.73
N GLY A 13 8.28 -7.34 -12.82
CA GLY A 13 9.37 -6.91 -11.93
C GLY A 13 10.16 -5.71 -12.43
N ASP A 14 9.86 -5.18 -13.62
CA ASP A 14 10.36 -3.86 -14.04
C ASP A 14 10.05 -2.81 -12.97
N ARG A 15 11.01 -1.90 -12.78
CA ARG A 15 10.89 -0.78 -11.85
C ARG A 15 11.34 0.49 -12.56
N LEU A 16 10.64 1.60 -12.31
CA LEU A 16 11.16 2.90 -12.70
C LEU A 16 12.39 3.21 -11.84
N ASN A 17 13.58 2.95 -12.36
CA ASN A 17 14.85 3.32 -11.75
C ASN A 17 15.79 3.77 -12.88
N THR A 18 16.00 5.09 -12.99
CA THR A 18 16.70 5.70 -14.13
C THR A 18 18.12 5.18 -14.30
N ASP A 19 18.82 4.86 -13.21
CA ASP A 19 20.18 4.33 -13.22
C ASP A 19 20.24 2.97 -13.92
N SER A 20 19.43 2.02 -13.43
CA SER A 20 19.35 0.66 -13.97
C SER A 20 18.78 0.64 -15.39
N ILE A 21 17.79 1.51 -15.67
CA ILE A 21 17.27 1.66 -17.03
C ILE A 21 18.39 2.13 -17.96
N GLY A 22 19.10 3.19 -17.61
CA GLY A 22 20.19 3.75 -18.41
C GLY A 22 21.33 2.76 -18.67
N GLU A 23 21.67 1.92 -17.70
CA GLU A 23 22.64 0.82 -17.85
C GLU A 23 22.16 -0.27 -18.82
N SER A 24 20.86 -0.55 -18.84
CA SER A 24 20.26 -1.58 -19.70
C SER A 24 20.01 -1.12 -21.14
N LEU A 25 20.02 0.18 -21.41
CA LEU A 25 19.81 0.72 -22.75
C LEU A 25 20.95 0.30 -23.69
N PRO A 26 20.67 -0.03 -24.96
CA PRO A 26 21.71 -0.36 -25.93
C PRO A 26 22.43 0.91 -26.43
N PRO A 27 23.58 0.79 -27.12
CA PRO A 27 24.36 1.94 -27.60
C PRO A 27 23.59 2.91 -28.50
N GLU A 28 22.62 2.42 -29.27
CA GLU A 28 21.77 3.22 -30.17
C GLU A 28 20.83 4.18 -29.41
N ALA A 29 20.65 3.98 -28.10
CA ALA A 29 19.89 4.85 -27.20
C ALA A 29 20.81 5.72 -26.31
N ALA A 30 22.04 6.01 -26.76
CA ALA A 30 23.01 6.80 -26.00
C ALA A 30 22.51 8.20 -25.61
N GLU A 31 21.76 8.86 -26.49
CA GLU A 31 21.20 10.20 -26.20
C GLU A 31 20.15 10.15 -25.08
N LEU A 32 19.21 9.18 -25.16
CA LEU A 32 18.24 8.94 -24.09
C LEU A 32 18.94 8.56 -22.77
N ARG A 33 20.01 7.76 -22.82
CA ARG A 33 20.84 7.45 -21.65
C ARG A 33 21.46 8.72 -21.05
N GLY A 34 21.92 9.65 -21.87
CA GLY A 34 22.41 10.96 -21.42
C GLY A 34 21.33 11.78 -20.70
N ILE A 35 20.11 11.80 -21.24
CA ILE A 35 18.95 12.48 -20.63
C ILE A 35 18.60 11.87 -19.27
N LEU A 36 18.59 10.54 -19.15
CA LEU A 36 18.32 9.82 -17.89
C LEU A 36 19.34 10.14 -16.78
N ARG A 37 20.56 10.55 -17.16
CA ARG A 37 21.65 10.95 -16.25
C ARG A 37 21.74 12.45 -16.02
N SER A 38 20.76 13.22 -16.52
CA SER A 38 20.72 14.65 -16.22
C SER A 38 20.43 14.87 -14.73
N SER A 39 21.04 15.89 -14.15
CA SER A 39 20.92 16.21 -12.71
C SER A 39 19.46 16.40 -12.26
N GLU A 40 18.63 16.94 -13.13
CA GLU A 40 17.18 17.11 -12.94
C GLU A 40 16.47 15.75 -12.79
N VAL A 41 16.67 14.84 -13.75
CA VAL A 41 16.04 13.50 -13.75
C VAL A 41 16.56 12.64 -12.60
N GLU A 42 17.86 12.70 -12.32
CA GLU A 42 18.48 12.01 -11.18
C GLU A 42 17.96 12.54 -9.83
N GLY A 43 17.81 13.86 -9.70
CA GLY A 43 17.25 14.51 -8.52
C GLY A 43 15.81 14.06 -8.25
N ALA A 44 14.96 14.05 -9.29
CA ALA A 44 13.60 13.55 -9.21
C ALA A 44 13.56 12.03 -8.89
N ASN A 45 14.42 11.21 -9.52
CA ASN A 45 14.50 9.77 -9.23
C ASN A 45 14.92 9.50 -7.78
N LYS A 46 15.90 10.22 -7.24
CA LYS A 46 16.33 10.09 -5.85
C LYS A 46 15.19 10.42 -4.88
N THR A 47 14.56 11.57 -5.08
CA THR A 47 13.42 12.03 -4.27
C THR A 47 12.29 10.99 -4.29
N ARG A 48 11.94 10.50 -5.48
CA ARG A 48 10.94 9.44 -5.68
C ARG A 48 11.29 8.16 -4.92
N ARG A 49 12.54 7.69 -5.01
CA ARG A 49 13.00 6.46 -4.33
C ARG A 49 12.90 6.60 -2.81
N ASP A 50 13.36 7.72 -2.27
CA ASP A 50 13.34 7.99 -0.84
C ASP A 50 11.89 7.97 -0.30
N PHE A 51 10.98 8.64 -0.99
CA PHE A 51 9.56 8.64 -0.60
C PHE A 51 8.88 7.29 -0.81
N SER A 52 9.23 6.54 -1.86
CA SER A 52 8.73 5.19 -2.07
C SER A 52 9.18 4.23 -0.95
N GLN A 53 10.43 4.35 -0.49
CA GLN A 53 10.96 3.54 0.61
C GLN A 53 10.28 3.91 1.94
N ARG A 54 10.09 5.21 2.21
CA ARG A 54 9.34 5.69 3.39
C ARG A 54 7.91 5.17 3.40
N ALA A 55 7.22 5.21 2.25
CA ALA A 55 5.88 4.65 2.12
C ALA A 55 5.87 3.14 2.44
N GLY A 56 6.81 2.36 1.90
CA GLY A 56 6.96 0.95 2.27
C GLY A 56 7.14 0.75 3.78
N SER A 57 8.06 1.50 4.39
CA SER A 57 8.34 1.44 5.82
C SER A 57 7.12 1.79 6.70
N TYR A 58 6.36 2.83 6.35
CA TYR A 58 5.14 3.18 7.11
C TYR A 58 4.06 2.10 6.99
N LYS A 59 3.89 1.50 5.81
CA LYS A 59 2.96 0.37 5.60
C LYS A 59 3.37 -0.84 6.43
N ASP A 60 4.66 -1.18 6.45
CA ASP A 60 5.18 -2.33 7.20
C ASP A 60 5.12 -2.10 8.71
N GLN A 61 5.50 -0.92 9.19
CA GLN A 61 5.40 -0.56 10.61
C GLN A 61 3.95 -0.63 11.10
N SER A 62 3.00 -0.08 10.34
CA SER A 62 1.59 -0.15 10.71
C SER A 62 1.09 -1.60 10.76
N ARG A 63 1.47 -2.44 9.78
CA ARG A 63 1.11 -3.87 9.77
C ARG A 63 1.66 -4.63 10.98
N VAL A 64 2.93 -4.41 11.31
CA VAL A 64 3.57 -5.05 12.47
C VAL A 64 2.89 -4.60 13.76
N LEU A 65 2.64 -3.30 13.93
CA LEU A 65 1.96 -2.78 15.11
C LEU A 65 0.53 -3.32 15.23
N ALA A 66 -0.23 -3.36 14.13
CA ALA A 66 -1.56 -3.95 14.11
C ALA A 66 -1.53 -5.45 14.47
N ALA A 67 -0.56 -6.21 13.95
CA ALA A 67 -0.38 -7.61 14.29
C ALA A 67 -0.04 -7.81 15.77
N VAL A 68 0.81 -6.97 16.36
CA VAL A 68 1.13 -7.00 17.80
C VAL A 68 -0.07 -6.66 18.66
N ILE A 69 -0.86 -5.64 18.27
CA ILE A 69 -2.09 -5.24 18.98
C ILE A 69 -3.09 -6.40 18.98
N VAL A 70 -3.39 -6.95 17.79
CA VAL A 70 -4.37 -8.03 17.64
C VAL A 70 -3.89 -9.33 18.29
N GLY A 71 -2.66 -9.75 17.98
CA GLY A 71 -2.08 -10.98 18.51
C GLY A 71 -1.87 -10.93 20.02
N GLY A 72 -1.34 -9.80 20.54
CA GLY A 72 -1.17 -9.59 21.97
C GLY A 72 -2.49 -9.58 22.73
N SER A 73 -3.51 -8.90 22.19
CA SER A 73 -4.85 -8.91 22.79
C SER A 73 -5.50 -10.29 22.76
N GLY A 74 -5.35 -11.04 21.66
CA GLY A 74 -5.87 -12.40 21.53
C GLY A 74 -5.20 -13.38 22.50
N ILE A 75 -3.87 -13.35 22.61
CA ILE A 75 -3.11 -14.17 23.58
C ILE A 75 -3.54 -13.84 25.01
N ALA A 76 -3.68 -12.55 25.35
CA ALA A 76 -4.09 -12.14 26.68
C ALA A 76 -5.53 -12.60 27.01
N ALA A 77 -6.44 -12.55 26.04
CA ALA A 77 -7.81 -13.02 26.21
C ALA A 77 -7.86 -14.55 26.43
N LEU A 78 -7.10 -15.33 25.65
CA LEU A 78 -6.98 -16.78 25.82
C LEU A 78 -6.35 -17.15 27.17
N ALA A 79 -5.27 -16.46 27.55
CA ALA A 79 -4.61 -16.65 28.83
C ALA A 79 -5.56 -16.36 30.00
N SER A 80 -6.35 -15.28 29.91
CA SER A 80 -7.40 -14.97 30.87
C SER A 80 -8.40 -16.13 30.95
N GLY A 81 -8.94 -16.59 29.82
CA GLY A 81 -9.89 -17.71 29.77
C GLY A 81 -9.35 -18.98 30.43
N LEU A 82 -8.08 -19.33 30.19
CA LEU A 82 -7.42 -20.48 30.84
C LEU A 82 -7.27 -20.30 32.35
N LEU A 83 -6.89 -19.10 32.82
CA LEU A 83 -6.76 -18.82 34.25
C LEU A 83 -8.11 -18.90 34.96
N LEU A 84 -9.17 -18.40 34.33
CA LEU A 84 -10.53 -18.50 34.87
C LEU A 84 -10.99 -19.95 34.94
N TYR A 85 -10.78 -20.69 33.84
CA TYR A 85 -11.09 -22.12 33.78
C TYR A 85 -10.36 -22.92 34.88
N GLY A 86 -9.09 -22.58 35.15
CA GLY A 86 -8.29 -23.18 36.22
C GLY A 86 -8.76 -22.88 37.65
N GLN A 87 -9.54 -21.83 37.86
CA GLN A 87 -10.04 -21.41 39.18
C GLN A 87 -11.38 -22.07 39.55
N GLU A 88 -12.21 -22.39 38.55
CA GLU A 88 -13.47 -23.10 38.76
C GLU A 88 -13.21 -24.60 38.93
N ARG A 89 -12.95 -25.02 40.17
CA ARG A 89 -13.08 -26.45 40.56
C ARG A 89 -14.56 -26.84 40.46
N THR A 90 -14.97 -27.26 39.27
CA THR A 90 -16.26 -27.91 39.05
C THR A 90 -16.03 -29.39 38.80
N ASP A 91 -16.86 -30.25 39.39
CA ASP A 91 -16.85 -31.71 39.29
C ASP A 91 -17.14 -32.25 37.86
N ALA A 92 -16.90 -31.43 36.83
CA ALA A 92 -17.13 -31.76 35.43
C ALA A 92 -16.03 -32.69 34.91
N ALA A 93 -16.35 -33.98 34.84
CA ALA A 93 -15.46 -35.08 34.42
C ALA A 93 -14.87 -34.96 32.99
N VAL A 94 -15.20 -33.93 32.21
CA VAL A 94 -14.98 -33.91 30.76
C VAL A 94 -13.70 -33.18 30.33
N ALA A 95 -12.98 -32.48 31.23
CA ALA A 95 -11.80 -31.71 30.81
C ALA A 95 -10.63 -31.68 31.81
N GLY A 96 -10.38 -32.80 32.49
CA GLY A 96 -9.28 -32.93 33.46
C GLY A 96 -7.89 -32.53 32.92
N GLY A 97 -7.60 -32.78 31.63
CA GLY A 97 -6.30 -32.43 31.04
C GLY A 97 -6.06 -30.93 30.87
N LEU A 98 -7.07 -30.15 30.48
CA LEU A 98 -6.93 -28.71 30.31
C LEU A 98 -6.92 -27.98 31.66
N LEU A 99 -7.72 -28.46 32.61
CA LEU A 99 -7.75 -27.95 33.97
C LEU A 99 -6.40 -28.17 34.66
N ASP A 100 -5.86 -29.40 34.62
CA ASP A 100 -4.55 -29.73 35.18
C ASP A 100 -3.44 -28.87 34.54
N PHE A 101 -3.48 -28.68 33.22
CA PHE A 101 -2.56 -27.77 32.54
C PHE A 101 -2.66 -26.33 33.06
N ALA A 102 -3.87 -25.77 33.13
CA ALA A 102 -4.08 -24.39 33.57
C ALA A 102 -3.62 -24.16 35.02
N THR A 103 -3.93 -25.11 35.92
CA THR A 103 -3.50 -25.03 37.32
C THR A 103 -1.99 -25.23 37.46
N LYS A 104 -1.40 -26.20 36.74
CA LYS A 104 0.03 -26.50 36.80
C LYS A 104 0.90 -25.37 36.24
N TYR A 105 0.45 -24.70 35.19
CA TYR A 105 1.21 -23.63 34.51
C TYR A 105 0.67 -22.22 34.78
N GLN A 106 -0.11 -22.04 35.86
CA GLN A 106 -0.80 -20.78 36.16
C GLN A 106 0.13 -19.55 36.13
N LEU A 107 1.30 -19.62 36.78
CA LEU A 107 2.26 -18.52 36.80
C LEU A 107 2.79 -18.19 35.39
N GLY A 108 3.06 -19.21 34.57
CA GLY A 108 3.51 -19.03 33.19
C GLY A 108 2.45 -18.35 32.34
N ILE A 109 1.18 -18.75 32.50
CA ILE A 109 0.04 -18.15 31.79
C ILE A 109 -0.12 -16.67 32.19
N ILE A 110 0.01 -16.34 33.47
CA ILE A 110 -0.03 -14.94 33.96
C ILE A 110 1.11 -14.12 33.34
N VAL A 111 2.34 -14.63 33.33
CA VAL A 111 3.49 -13.92 32.73
C VAL A 111 3.26 -13.67 31.24
N VAL A 112 2.79 -14.68 30.50
CA VAL A 112 2.46 -14.55 29.07
C VAL A 112 1.37 -13.50 28.85
N GLN A 113 0.32 -13.50 29.68
CA GLN A 113 -0.75 -12.51 29.61
C GLN A 113 -0.20 -11.09 29.81
N ILE A 114 0.57 -10.85 30.88
CA ILE A 114 1.12 -9.53 31.21
C ILE A 114 2.01 -9.03 30.06
N VAL A 115 2.91 -9.89 29.55
CA VAL A 115 3.81 -9.53 28.44
C VAL A 115 3.01 -9.19 27.18
N ALA A 116 1.99 -9.99 26.84
CA ALA A 116 1.15 -9.75 25.68
C ALA A 116 0.37 -8.43 25.79
N LEU A 117 -0.14 -8.10 26.98
CA LEU A 117 -0.84 -6.85 27.26
C LEU A 117 0.08 -5.63 27.18
N LEU A 118 1.28 -5.72 27.77
CA LEU A 118 2.26 -4.64 27.70
C LEU A 118 2.70 -4.38 26.26
N ALA A 119 2.93 -5.43 25.48
CA ALA A 119 3.26 -5.30 24.06
C ALA A 119 2.13 -4.67 23.25
N ALA A 120 0.88 -5.12 23.44
CA ALA A 120 -0.29 -4.55 22.76
C ALA A 120 -0.54 -3.08 23.15
N THR A 121 -0.37 -2.75 24.43
CA THR A 121 -0.51 -1.38 24.95
C THR A 121 0.56 -0.47 24.37
N ALA A 122 1.83 -0.88 24.42
CA ALA A 122 2.93 -0.10 23.84
C ALA A 122 2.73 0.11 22.33
N ALA A 123 2.34 -0.93 21.59
CA ALA A 123 2.04 -0.82 20.17
C ALA A 123 0.87 0.14 19.90
N THR A 124 -0.20 0.05 20.69
CA THR A 124 -1.33 0.99 20.62
C THR A 124 -0.87 2.42 20.83
N THR A 125 -0.08 2.69 21.87
CA THR A 125 0.42 4.04 22.17
C THR A 125 1.26 4.60 21.01
N ILE A 126 2.08 3.76 20.37
CA ILE A 126 2.86 4.15 19.19
C ILE A 126 1.94 4.50 18.01
N VAL A 127 0.92 3.67 17.75
CA VAL A 127 -0.06 3.91 16.68
C VAL A 127 -0.90 5.16 16.96
N SER A 128 -1.36 5.38 18.19
CA SER A 128 -2.16 6.56 18.54
C SER A 128 -1.37 7.86 18.45
N GLY A 129 -0.05 7.81 18.69
CA GLY A 129 0.83 8.98 18.60
C GLY A 129 1.24 9.35 17.17
N ARG A 130 0.95 8.50 16.17
CA ARG A 130 1.37 8.71 14.78
C ARG A 130 0.30 8.25 13.81
N ASP A 131 -0.18 9.17 12.99
CA ASP A 131 -1.08 8.84 11.88
C ASP A 131 -0.29 8.20 10.72
N TYR A 132 -0.01 6.89 10.86
CA TYR A 132 0.68 6.09 9.85
C TYR A 132 -0.04 6.07 8.51
N GLY A 133 -1.38 6.18 8.52
CA GLY A 133 -2.19 6.29 7.31
C GLY A 133 -1.81 7.55 6.54
N LYS A 134 -1.87 8.71 7.19
CA LYS A 134 -1.48 10.00 6.60
C LYS A 134 -0.02 10.04 6.16
N LEU A 135 0.91 9.54 6.99
CA LEU A 135 2.34 9.48 6.65
C LEU A 135 2.61 8.62 5.42
N TRP A 136 1.95 7.46 5.34
CA TRP A 136 2.01 6.59 4.18
C TRP A 136 1.47 7.29 2.93
N THR A 137 0.30 7.92 3.03
CA THR A 137 -0.34 8.63 1.93
C THR A 137 0.52 9.76 1.40
N GLU A 138 1.06 10.60 2.29
CA GLU A 138 1.91 11.72 1.91
C GLU A 138 3.19 11.25 1.20
N ALA A 139 3.83 10.21 1.74
CA ALA A 139 5.01 9.63 1.11
C ALA A 139 4.67 9.03 -0.26
N ARG A 140 3.52 8.34 -0.40
CA ARG A 140 3.08 7.79 -1.69
C ARG A 140 2.84 8.91 -2.71
N ARG A 141 2.14 9.98 -2.30
CA ARG A 141 1.88 11.16 -3.14
C ARG A 141 3.17 11.79 -3.65
N LYS A 142 4.14 12.02 -2.77
CA LYS A 142 5.45 12.58 -3.16
C LYS A 142 6.23 11.65 -4.08
N ALA A 143 6.11 10.34 -3.90
CA ALA A 143 6.68 9.38 -4.85
C ALA A 143 5.97 9.39 -6.21
N GLU A 144 4.68 9.67 -6.28
CA GLU A 144 3.96 9.80 -7.56
C GLU A 144 4.30 11.11 -8.28
N LEU A 145 4.40 12.22 -7.54
CA LEU A 145 4.90 13.49 -8.08
C LEU A 145 6.30 13.33 -8.67
N GLY A 146 7.24 12.73 -7.94
CA GLY A 146 8.58 12.47 -8.47
C GLY A 146 8.60 11.56 -9.70
N ARG A 147 7.63 10.66 -9.86
CA ARG A 147 7.48 9.85 -11.09
C ARG A 147 7.04 10.71 -12.27
N THR A 148 6.07 11.60 -12.07
CA THR A 148 5.62 12.57 -13.08
C THR A 148 6.74 13.52 -13.47
N GLU A 149 7.46 14.06 -12.48
CA GLU A 149 8.63 14.93 -12.69
C GLU A 149 9.72 14.26 -13.53
N ILE A 150 10.04 12.97 -13.27
CA ILE A 150 10.99 12.21 -14.10
C ILE A 150 10.55 12.18 -15.56
N MET A 151 9.30 11.79 -15.83
CA MET A 151 8.81 11.65 -17.20
C MET A 151 8.71 12.99 -17.93
N ASN A 152 8.32 14.04 -17.22
CA ASN A 152 8.23 15.40 -17.77
C ASN A 152 9.62 15.98 -18.04
N GLY A 153 10.59 15.78 -17.12
CA GLY A 153 11.98 16.20 -17.32
C GLY A 153 12.65 15.47 -18.48
N ILE A 154 12.37 14.18 -18.67
CA ILE A 154 12.83 13.44 -19.86
C ILE A 154 12.19 14.01 -21.12
N PHE A 155 10.86 14.18 -21.14
CA PHE A 155 10.15 14.70 -22.31
C PHE A 155 10.60 16.10 -22.70
N ALA A 156 10.82 16.99 -21.71
CA ALA A 156 11.27 18.36 -21.92
C ALA A 156 12.60 18.44 -22.67
N LYS A 157 13.53 17.50 -22.43
CA LYS A 157 14.79 17.42 -23.17
C LYS A 157 14.63 16.75 -24.53
N VAL A 158 13.75 15.74 -24.62
CA VAL A 158 13.47 15.03 -25.88
C VAL A 158 12.81 15.95 -26.92
N GLN A 159 11.90 16.84 -26.51
CA GLN A 159 11.20 17.75 -27.43
C GLN A 159 12.12 18.82 -28.05
N GLU A 160 13.29 19.09 -27.46
CA GLU A 160 14.30 19.97 -28.06
C GLU A 160 14.89 19.36 -29.35
N ARG A 161 14.94 18.02 -29.41
CA ARG A 161 15.53 17.25 -30.51
C ARG A 161 14.77 15.94 -30.74
N PRO A 162 13.48 15.99 -31.14
CA PRO A 162 12.63 14.81 -31.17
C PRO A 162 13.09 13.76 -32.20
N GLY A 163 13.69 14.23 -33.30
CA GLY A 163 14.06 13.41 -34.45
C GLY A 163 12.84 12.86 -35.21
N THR A 164 13.10 12.14 -36.30
CA THR A 164 12.08 11.45 -37.11
C THR A 164 12.50 10.01 -37.40
N GLY A 165 11.54 9.18 -37.75
CA GLY A 165 11.73 7.75 -38.00
C GLY A 165 11.38 6.85 -36.82
N PRO A 166 11.32 5.52 -37.05
CA PRO A 166 10.82 4.56 -36.07
C PRO A 166 11.73 4.36 -34.85
N ASN A 167 12.95 4.91 -34.87
CA ASN A 167 13.90 4.91 -33.75
C ASN A 167 14.37 6.30 -33.35
N SER A 168 13.59 7.34 -33.70
CA SER A 168 13.86 8.70 -33.25
C SER A 168 13.92 8.79 -31.73
N LEU A 169 14.55 9.85 -31.19
CA LEU A 169 14.61 10.06 -29.75
C LEU A 169 13.20 10.14 -29.13
N LEU A 170 12.24 10.78 -29.83
CA LEU A 170 10.84 10.81 -29.43
C LEU A 170 10.18 9.43 -29.42
N ALA A 171 10.47 8.59 -30.42
CA ALA A 171 9.98 7.21 -30.46
C ALA A 171 10.59 6.37 -29.32
N GLN A 172 11.88 6.54 -29.01
CA GLN A 172 12.54 5.87 -27.90
C GLN A 172 11.95 6.31 -26.55
N PHE A 173 11.72 7.62 -26.35
CA PHE A 173 11.04 8.14 -25.18
C PHE A 173 9.64 7.53 -25.01
N LEU A 174 8.82 7.51 -26.08
CA LEU A 174 7.48 6.94 -26.00
C LEU A 174 7.53 5.47 -25.54
N GLN A 175 8.46 4.66 -26.05
CA GLN A 175 8.56 3.26 -25.63
C GLN A 175 9.07 3.12 -24.19
N LEU A 176 9.98 4.00 -23.74
CA LEU A 176 10.40 4.08 -22.35
C LEU A 176 9.22 4.43 -21.44
N PHE A 177 8.41 5.42 -21.83
CA PHE A 177 7.20 5.81 -21.12
C PHE A 177 6.18 4.68 -21.05
N VAL A 178 5.90 4.01 -22.17
CA VAL A 178 5.00 2.86 -22.21
C VAL A 178 5.46 1.78 -21.26
N ARG A 179 6.73 1.38 -21.34
CA ARG A 179 7.28 0.28 -20.53
C ARG A 179 7.31 0.60 -19.03
N TYR A 180 7.83 1.76 -18.65
CA TYR A 180 8.13 2.07 -17.25
C TYR A 180 7.12 2.99 -16.56
N GLN A 181 6.16 3.56 -17.29
CA GLN A 181 5.01 4.29 -16.75
C GLN A 181 3.72 3.50 -16.95
N LEU A 182 3.26 3.37 -18.20
CA LEU A 182 1.91 2.87 -18.52
C LEU A 182 1.74 1.40 -18.12
N ASP A 183 2.60 0.53 -18.63
CA ASP A 183 2.52 -0.91 -18.43
C ASP A 183 2.75 -1.28 -16.97
N LEU A 184 3.73 -0.61 -16.36
CA LEU A 184 4.04 -0.74 -14.95
C LEU A 184 2.85 -0.33 -14.07
N GLN A 185 2.13 0.75 -14.40
CA GLN A 185 0.93 1.15 -13.66
C GLN A 185 -0.23 0.17 -13.86
N ILE A 186 -0.45 -0.32 -15.08
CA ILE A 186 -1.49 -1.31 -15.34
C ILE A 186 -1.25 -2.56 -14.48
N ASP A 187 -0.03 -3.09 -14.45
CA ASP A 187 0.30 -4.26 -13.61
C ASP A 187 0.17 -3.97 -12.10
N TYR A 188 0.60 -2.78 -11.67
CA TYR A 188 0.45 -2.31 -10.30
C TYR A 188 -1.03 -2.27 -9.89
N TYR A 189 -1.90 -1.65 -10.68
CA TYR A 189 -3.33 -1.54 -10.36
C TYR A 189 -4.04 -2.90 -10.36
N VAL A 190 -3.70 -3.81 -11.28
CA VAL A 190 -4.21 -5.19 -11.25
C VAL A 190 -3.85 -5.90 -9.95
N THR A 191 -2.59 -5.74 -9.51
CA THR A 191 -2.07 -6.42 -8.33
C THR A 191 -2.62 -5.82 -7.04
N GLU A 192 -2.62 -4.49 -6.91
CA GLU A 192 -3.10 -3.80 -5.72
C GLU A 192 -4.63 -3.84 -5.60
N ALA A 193 -5.41 -3.86 -6.69
CA ALA A 193 -6.87 -4.06 -6.61
C ALA A 193 -7.20 -5.40 -5.92
N LYS A 194 -6.56 -6.49 -6.36
CA LYS A 194 -6.71 -7.82 -5.72
C LYS A 194 -6.23 -7.83 -4.28
N GLY A 195 -5.14 -7.12 -3.99
CA GLY A 195 -4.60 -6.98 -2.64
C GLY A 195 -5.55 -6.22 -1.70
N ALA A 196 -6.15 -5.13 -2.19
CA ALA A 196 -7.10 -4.31 -1.45
C ALA A 196 -8.40 -5.07 -1.16
N GLU A 197 -8.93 -5.84 -2.12
CA GLU A 197 -10.10 -6.72 -1.90
C GLU A 197 -9.83 -7.74 -0.79
N ARG A 198 -8.70 -8.46 -0.87
CA ARG A 198 -8.30 -9.42 0.18
C ARG A 198 -8.14 -8.75 1.55
N SER A 199 -7.60 -7.53 1.58
CA SER A 199 -7.47 -6.78 2.81
C SER A 199 -8.82 -6.35 3.38
N SER A 200 -9.79 -5.95 2.55
CA SER A 200 -11.14 -5.62 3.01
C SER A 200 -11.78 -6.84 3.68
N THR A 201 -11.73 -8.00 3.01
CA THR A 201 -12.24 -9.26 3.56
C THR A 201 -11.60 -9.61 4.90
N PHE A 202 -10.28 -9.49 5.02
CA PHE A 202 -9.58 -9.74 6.28
C PHE A 202 -10.07 -8.81 7.41
N TRP A 203 -10.21 -7.51 7.13
CA TRP A 203 -10.67 -6.55 8.14
C TRP A 203 -12.14 -6.74 8.51
N LEU A 204 -13.00 -7.13 7.58
CA LEU A 204 -14.39 -7.50 7.86
C LEU A 204 -14.47 -8.69 8.83
N TYR A 205 -13.70 -9.76 8.57
CA TYR A 205 -13.64 -10.91 9.48
C TYR A 205 -13.07 -10.54 10.85
N LEU A 206 -12.05 -9.69 10.88
CA LEU A 206 -11.46 -9.25 12.14
C LEU A 206 -12.46 -8.40 12.95
N SER A 207 -13.16 -7.48 12.30
CA SER A 207 -14.23 -6.68 12.93
C SER A 207 -15.33 -7.58 13.48
N ALA A 208 -15.81 -8.54 12.68
CA ALA A 208 -16.81 -9.52 13.11
C ALA A 208 -16.34 -10.36 14.31
N ALA A 209 -15.06 -10.77 14.34
CA ALA A 209 -14.50 -11.48 15.47
C ALA A 209 -14.50 -10.63 16.76
N PHE A 210 -14.13 -9.35 16.66
CA PHE A 210 -14.18 -8.43 17.81
C PHE A 210 -15.61 -8.09 18.24
N SER A 211 -16.56 -7.93 17.31
CA SER A 211 -17.99 -7.78 17.63
C SER A 211 -18.56 -9.02 18.31
N GLY A 212 -18.16 -10.22 17.86
CA GLY A 212 -18.51 -11.48 18.52
C GLY A 212 -17.95 -11.58 19.93
N LEU A 213 -16.69 -11.19 20.13
CA LEU A 213 -16.07 -11.09 21.46
C LEU A 213 -16.83 -10.10 22.36
N ALA A 214 -17.25 -8.95 21.83
CA ALA A 214 -18.05 -7.98 22.58
C ALA A 214 -19.42 -8.53 23.03
N ALA A 215 -20.09 -9.33 22.18
CA ALA A 215 -21.34 -9.98 22.57
C ALA A 215 -21.16 -10.99 23.72
N VAL A 216 -20.01 -11.68 23.75
CA VAL A 216 -19.66 -12.60 24.84
C VAL A 216 -19.44 -11.86 26.16
N ILE A 217 -18.90 -10.63 26.14
CA ILE A 217 -18.78 -9.78 27.35
C ILE A 217 -20.15 -9.55 28.01
N GLY A 218 -21.17 -9.26 27.20
CA GLY A 218 -22.52 -8.99 27.69
C GLY A 218 -23.18 -10.19 28.38
N MET A 219 -22.94 -11.41 27.86
CA MET A 219 -23.42 -12.64 28.49
C MET A 219 -22.67 -12.96 29.79
N ILE A 220 -21.36 -12.71 29.81
CA ILE A 220 -20.47 -12.98 30.93
C ILE A 220 -20.74 -12.05 32.13
N GLY A 221 -21.06 -10.78 31.88
CA GLY A 221 -21.43 -9.82 32.94
C GLY A 221 -22.70 -10.19 33.72
N GLY A 222 -23.59 -10.99 33.14
CA GLY A 222 -24.82 -11.47 33.80
C GLY A 222 -24.61 -12.62 34.79
N LEU A 223 -23.48 -13.34 34.73
CA LEU A 223 -23.28 -14.59 35.47
C LEU A 223 -22.66 -14.42 36.86
N SER A 224 -22.33 -13.20 37.30
CA SER A 224 -21.75 -12.90 38.63
C SER A 224 -20.48 -13.72 38.99
N ILE A 225 -19.81 -14.31 38.00
CA ILE A 225 -18.58 -15.08 38.20
C ILE A 225 -17.43 -14.06 38.39
N PRO A 226 -16.66 -14.08 39.49
CA PRO A 226 -15.59 -13.10 39.73
C PRO A 226 -14.56 -13.03 38.59
N GLY A 227 -14.27 -14.18 37.97
CA GLY A 227 -13.42 -14.28 36.80
C GLY A 227 -13.98 -13.60 35.55
N ALA A 228 -15.28 -13.78 35.32
CA ALA A 228 -16.03 -13.17 34.22
C ALA A 228 -15.95 -11.64 34.26
N LEU A 229 -15.95 -11.03 35.44
CA LEU A 229 -15.86 -9.58 35.61
C LEU A 229 -14.50 -9.01 35.19
N VAL A 230 -13.40 -9.71 35.45
CA VAL A 230 -12.05 -9.28 35.03
C VAL A 230 -11.89 -9.37 33.52
N LEU A 231 -12.36 -10.46 32.91
CA LEU A 231 -12.36 -10.62 31.46
C LEU A 231 -13.28 -9.58 30.78
N ALA A 232 -14.45 -9.31 31.36
CA ALA A 232 -15.38 -8.30 30.87
C ALA A 232 -14.81 -6.88 30.97
N ALA A 233 -14.16 -6.53 32.08
CA ALA A 233 -13.50 -5.25 32.24
C ALA A 233 -12.34 -5.08 31.25
N PHE A 234 -11.53 -6.13 31.06
CA PHE A 234 -10.44 -6.10 30.10
C PHE A 234 -10.93 -5.95 28.66
N LEU A 235 -11.85 -6.82 28.22
CA LEU A 235 -12.41 -6.75 26.88
C LEU A 235 -13.21 -5.45 26.67
N GLY A 236 -13.83 -4.89 27.71
CA GLY A 236 -14.52 -3.61 27.68
C GLY A 236 -13.60 -2.42 27.41
N VAL A 237 -12.32 -2.50 27.81
CA VAL A 237 -11.31 -1.47 27.52
C VAL A 237 -10.55 -1.75 26.22
N ALA A 238 -10.15 -3.01 26.00
CA ALA A 238 -9.34 -3.39 24.85
C ALA A 238 -10.12 -3.33 23.53
N THR A 239 -11.38 -3.76 23.52
CA THR A 239 -12.17 -3.84 22.28
C THR A 239 -12.40 -2.46 21.64
N PRO A 240 -12.81 -1.40 22.37
CA PRO A 240 -12.94 -0.06 21.77
C PRO A 240 -11.62 0.51 21.25
N ILE A 241 -10.50 0.24 21.93
CA ILE A 241 -9.16 0.69 21.50
C ILE A 241 -8.76 0.01 20.20
N VAL A 242 -8.90 -1.32 20.14
CA VAL A 242 -8.61 -2.07 18.91
C VAL A 242 -9.55 -1.65 17.79
N LEU A 243 -10.86 -1.60 18.03
CA LEU A 243 -11.83 -1.13 17.05
C LEU A 243 -11.53 0.30 16.56
N SER A 244 -11.13 1.21 17.44
CA SER A 244 -10.75 2.58 17.07
C SER A 244 -9.50 2.62 16.19
N ALA A 245 -8.46 1.86 16.54
CA ALA A 245 -7.25 1.74 15.71
C ALA A 245 -7.55 1.10 14.34
N LEU A 246 -8.40 0.07 14.32
CA LEU A 246 -8.88 -0.59 13.10
C LEU A 246 -9.70 0.36 12.23
N GLN A 247 -10.66 1.07 12.83
CA GLN A 247 -11.48 2.05 12.14
C GLN A 247 -10.63 3.19 11.59
N SER A 248 -9.65 3.69 12.34
CA SER A 248 -8.71 4.70 11.86
C SER A 248 -7.95 4.21 10.62
N TRP A 249 -7.42 2.98 10.66
CA TRP A 249 -6.72 2.40 9.51
C TRP A 249 -7.64 2.15 8.31
N VAL A 250 -8.83 1.56 8.53
CA VAL A 250 -9.81 1.30 7.47
C VAL A 250 -10.32 2.61 6.87
N THR A 251 -10.55 3.64 7.69
CA THR A 251 -10.98 4.96 7.23
C THR A 251 -9.87 5.66 6.46
N ALA A 252 -8.61 5.51 6.88
CA ALA A 252 -7.47 6.07 6.18
C ALA A 252 -7.15 5.31 4.88
N THR A 253 -7.39 3.99 4.83
CA THR A 253 -7.02 3.16 3.68
C THR A 253 -8.16 2.88 2.71
N GLN A 254 -9.42 3.02 3.13
CA GLN A 254 -10.65 2.80 2.36
C GLN A 254 -10.52 1.66 1.32
N PRO A 255 -10.23 0.42 1.75
CA PRO A 255 -9.76 -0.63 0.85
C PRO A 255 -10.74 -0.95 -0.29
N GLU A 256 -12.06 -0.86 -0.04
CA GLU A 256 -13.08 -1.10 -1.07
C GLU A 256 -13.14 0.02 -2.10
N ALA A 257 -13.20 1.28 -1.64
CA ALA A 257 -13.17 2.45 -2.51
C ALA A 257 -11.88 2.46 -3.35
N LYS A 258 -10.74 2.07 -2.76
CA LYS A 258 -9.48 1.89 -3.47
C LYS A 258 -9.49 0.78 -4.50
N ALA A 259 -10.03 -0.39 -4.16
CA ALA A 259 -10.13 -1.48 -5.12
C ALA A 259 -10.97 -1.05 -6.34
N ALA A 260 -12.04 -0.28 -6.11
CA ALA A 260 -12.83 0.31 -7.20
C ALA A 260 -12.02 1.35 -8.00
N SER A 261 -11.35 2.29 -7.34
CA SER A 261 -10.54 3.32 -8.00
C SER A 261 -9.39 2.71 -8.82
N TYR A 262 -8.68 1.70 -8.29
CA TYR A 262 -7.65 0.95 -9.02
C TYR A 262 -8.19 0.25 -10.27
N ARG A 263 -9.38 -0.38 -10.19
CA ARG A 263 -10.01 -1.00 -11.36
C ARG A 263 -10.40 0.02 -12.41
N SER A 264 -10.95 1.16 -11.99
CA SER A 264 -11.30 2.26 -12.90
C SER A 264 -10.07 2.80 -13.61
N ALA A 265 -9.00 3.11 -12.87
CA ALA A 265 -7.75 3.59 -13.43
C ALA A 265 -7.11 2.55 -14.37
N GLU A 266 -7.13 1.26 -14.00
CA GLU A 266 -6.67 0.18 -14.87
C GLU A 266 -7.43 0.16 -16.20
N GLU A 267 -8.76 0.24 -16.17
CA GLU A 267 -9.59 0.21 -17.37
C GLU A 267 -9.29 1.40 -18.29
N GLU A 268 -9.17 2.60 -17.72
CA GLU A 268 -8.86 3.83 -18.47
C GLU A 268 -7.45 3.77 -19.08
N LEU A 269 -6.44 3.30 -18.34
CA LEU A 269 -5.09 3.10 -18.86
C LEU A 269 -5.06 2.05 -19.97
N ARG A 270 -5.80 0.94 -19.83
CA ARG A 270 -5.94 -0.05 -20.91
C ARG A 270 -6.63 0.53 -22.13
N ARG A 271 -7.59 1.44 -21.96
CA ARG A 271 -8.26 2.15 -23.06
C ARG A 271 -7.27 3.05 -23.79
N LEU A 272 -6.47 3.85 -23.07
CA LEU A 272 -5.38 4.63 -23.65
C LEU A 272 -4.35 3.74 -24.37
N ARG A 273 -3.99 2.60 -23.80
CA ARG A 273 -3.06 1.66 -24.44
C ARG A 273 -3.54 1.21 -25.83
N ARG A 274 -4.85 1.15 -26.09
CA ARG A 274 -5.38 0.78 -27.43
C ARG A 274 -5.09 1.82 -28.51
N SER A 275 -4.84 3.08 -28.15
CA SER A 275 -4.46 4.12 -29.12
C SER A 275 -2.95 4.18 -29.38
N LEU A 276 -2.17 3.28 -28.77
CA LEU A 276 -0.71 3.35 -28.78
C LEU A 276 -0.10 3.28 -30.19
N ASP A 277 -0.69 2.52 -31.12
CA ASP A 277 -0.15 2.43 -32.48
C ASP A 277 -0.28 3.77 -33.23
N THR A 278 -1.35 4.51 -33.00
CA THR A 278 -1.52 5.88 -33.50
C THR A 278 -0.47 6.82 -32.91
N VAL A 279 -0.20 6.72 -31.60
CA VAL A 279 0.82 7.55 -30.92
C VAL A 279 2.23 7.18 -31.36
N ARG A 280 2.50 5.90 -31.66
CA ARG A 280 3.78 5.45 -32.23
C ARG A 280 4.01 6.02 -33.63
N ALA A 281 2.98 6.04 -34.47
CA ALA A 281 3.06 6.68 -35.79
C ALA A 281 3.35 8.19 -35.65
N ALA A 282 2.70 8.86 -34.70
CA ALA A 282 2.96 10.27 -34.39
C ALA A 282 4.39 10.51 -33.90
N ALA A 283 4.90 9.68 -32.99
CA ALA A 283 6.27 9.78 -32.49
C ALA A 283 7.31 9.54 -33.60
N ALA A 284 7.06 8.58 -34.51
CA ALA A 284 7.91 8.36 -35.67
C ALA A 284 7.87 9.54 -36.66
N ALA A 285 6.76 10.29 -36.71
CA ALA A 285 6.65 11.52 -37.49
C ALA A 285 7.25 12.76 -36.79
N GLY A 286 7.74 12.64 -35.54
CA GLY A 286 8.26 13.76 -34.76
C GLY A 286 7.18 14.66 -34.14
N ASP A 287 5.93 14.20 -34.07
CA ASP A 287 4.79 14.96 -33.54
C ASP A 287 4.80 14.96 -31.99
N THR A 288 5.56 15.91 -31.43
CA THR A 288 5.71 16.06 -29.97
C THR A 288 4.40 16.37 -29.28
N THR A 289 3.50 17.13 -29.92
CA THR A 289 2.19 17.51 -29.37
C THR A 289 1.33 16.29 -29.09
N LYS A 290 1.20 15.36 -30.03
CA LYS A 290 0.41 14.12 -29.80
C LYS A 290 1.03 13.22 -28.75
N VAL A 291 2.36 13.12 -28.70
CA VAL A 291 3.05 12.34 -27.66
C VAL A 291 2.83 12.95 -26.28
N LYS A 292 2.92 14.29 -26.16
CA LYS A 292 2.66 15.01 -24.91
C LYS A 292 1.22 14.79 -24.43
N LEU A 293 0.24 14.91 -25.32
CA LEU A 293 -1.16 14.68 -24.98
C LEU A 293 -1.40 13.26 -24.42
N PHE A 294 -0.74 12.24 -25.01
CA PHE A 294 -0.81 10.87 -24.51
C PHE A 294 -0.17 10.70 -23.13
N VAL A 295 1.00 11.32 -22.91
CA VAL A 295 1.70 11.34 -21.62
C VAL A 295 0.83 12.00 -20.55
N ASP A 296 0.28 13.18 -20.86
CA ASP A 296 -0.56 13.96 -19.95
C ASP A 296 -1.84 13.23 -19.60
N SER A 297 -2.50 12.60 -20.59
CA SER A 297 -3.70 11.79 -20.34
C SER A 297 -3.41 10.61 -19.41
N THR A 298 -2.26 9.95 -19.59
CA THR A 298 -1.83 8.85 -18.72
C THR A 298 -1.54 9.34 -17.31
N GLN A 299 -0.81 10.45 -17.16
CA GLN A 299 -0.49 11.04 -15.87
C GLN A 299 -1.73 11.60 -15.15
N ALA A 300 -2.70 12.14 -15.88
CA ALA A 300 -3.95 12.65 -15.32
C ALA A 300 -4.79 11.52 -14.69
N ILE A 301 -4.88 10.36 -15.33
CA ILE A 301 -5.56 9.17 -14.77
C ILE A 301 -4.87 8.75 -13.46
N MET A 302 -3.53 8.69 -13.46
CA MET A 302 -2.75 8.35 -12.26
C MET A 302 -2.91 9.39 -11.15
N ALA A 303 -2.94 10.69 -11.50
CA ALA A 303 -3.10 11.78 -10.55
C ALA A 303 -4.50 11.81 -9.94
N ALA A 304 -5.54 11.49 -10.73
CA ALA A 304 -6.91 11.39 -10.24
C ALA A 304 -7.05 10.30 -9.18
N GLU A 305 -6.53 9.10 -9.45
CA GLU A 305 -6.52 7.99 -8.48
C GLU A 305 -5.76 8.37 -7.20
N ASN A 306 -4.57 8.96 -7.33
CA ASN A 306 -3.79 9.38 -6.16
C ASN A 306 -4.40 10.57 -5.40
N GLY A 307 -5.18 11.43 -6.06
CA GLY A 307 -5.86 12.58 -5.46
C GLY A 307 -7.10 12.20 -4.65
N GLU A 308 -7.91 11.26 -5.17
CA GLU A 308 -9.05 10.67 -4.45
C GLU A 308 -8.62 10.06 -3.10
N PHE A 309 -7.38 9.56 -3.05
CA PHE A 309 -6.86 8.89 -1.87
C PHE A 309 -6.68 9.80 -0.63
N VAL A 310 -6.61 11.13 -0.78
CA VAL A 310 -6.12 12.00 0.32
C VAL A 310 -7.20 12.87 0.96
N GLY A 311 -8.41 12.97 0.40
CA GLY A 311 -9.39 13.97 0.84
C GLY A 311 -8.87 15.42 0.77
N LEU A 312 -7.71 15.65 0.13
CA LEU A 312 -7.04 16.94 -0.05
C LEU A 312 -7.36 17.58 -1.41
N GLY A 313 -8.33 17.05 -2.15
CA GLY A 313 -8.66 17.50 -3.51
C GLY A 313 -7.77 16.86 -4.58
N LYS A 314 -8.07 17.19 -5.84
CA LYS A 314 -7.27 16.72 -6.99
C LYS A 314 -5.83 17.21 -6.84
N LEU A 315 -4.86 16.36 -7.17
CA LEU A 315 -3.49 16.81 -7.40
C LEU A 315 -3.53 17.80 -8.56
N GLU A 316 -3.42 19.09 -8.26
CA GLU A 316 -3.17 20.11 -9.28
C GLU A 316 -1.79 19.83 -9.86
N LEU A 317 -1.77 19.29 -11.07
CA LEU A 317 -0.57 19.29 -11.89
C LEU A 317 -0.23 20.77 -12.11
N GLN A 318 0.99 21.19 -11.79
CA GLN A 318 1.47 22.50 -12.21
C GLN A 318 1.38 22.54 -13.73
N THR A 319 0.39 23.25 -14.25
CA THR A 319 0.33 23.65 -15.64
C THR A 319 1.18 24.90 -15.73
N ASP A 320 2.38 24.78 -16.30
CA ASP A 320 3.17 25.95 -16.64
C ASP A 320 2.34 26.80 -17.64
N GLU A 321 1.91 27.98 -17.19
CA GLU A 321 1.39 29.06 -18.04
C GLU A 321 2.53 29.75 -18.81
#